data_AF-A0A1S6M1P9-F1
#
_entry.id   AF-A0A1S6M1P9-F1
#
_cell.length_a   1.000
_cell.length_b   1.000
_cell.length_c   1.000
_cell.angle_alpha   90.00
_cell.angle_beta   90.00
_cell.angle_gamma   90.00
#
_symmetry.space_group_name_H-M   'P 1'
#
loop_
_entity.id
_entity.type
_entity.pdbx_description
1 polymer ?
#
loop_
_entity_poly.entity_id
_entity_poly.type
_entity_poly.pdbx_seq_one_letter_code
_entity_poly.pdbx_strand_id
1 'polypeptide(L)'
;MRREGFAACPGLALGGLTDYVYLAEKAGLGAIGYHGLLISPLGGARLRINTIYTNITNLPLESENEHLWIRDYCSICKKCISKCPPQAIFNEPQPLGDGGMQCIDHNACRGYFQANFGCAICLAVCPFSKAGYDKIKATFTRFSDAKNLKHKILGIRGRTPHVRLHCNWSRTWRSGLYERINRARSARGCLFRTS
;
A
#
# COMPACT_ATOMS: atom_id res chain seq x y z
N MET A 1 -0.16 -24.84 -12.98
CA MET A 1 0.93 -24.87 -11.96
C MET A 1 1.30 -26.29 -11.58
N ARG A 2 0.53 -27.03 -10.75
CA ARG A 2 0.91 -28.41 -10.36
C ARG A 2 1.00 -29.40 -11.52
N ARG A 3 0.09 -29.32 -12.50
CA ARG A 3 0.17 -30.12 -13.74
C ARG A 3 1.40 -29.81 -14.59
N GLU A 4 1.93 -28.58 -14.46
CA GLU A 4 3.13 -28.10 -15.16
C GLU A 4 4.42 -28.41 -14.37
N GLY A 5 4.36 -29.24 -13.33
CA GLY A 5 5.52 -29.61 -12.51
C GLY A 5 5.94 -28.60 -11.44
N PHE A 6 5.22 -27.48 -11.27
CA PHE A 6 5.53 -26.48 -10.25
C PHE A 6 4.81 -26.74 -8.92
N ALA A 7 5.54 -26.58 -7.81
CA ALA A 7 4.95 -26.56 -6.48
C ALA A 7 4.00 -25.36 -6.38
N ALA A 8 2.80 -25.56 -5.83
CA ALA A 8 1.83 -24.50 -5.63
C ALA A 8 1.03 -24.75 -4.35
N CYS A 9 1.15 -23.84 -3.39
CA CYS A 9 0.51 -23.88 -2.09
C CYS A 9 -0.34 -22.61 -1.89
N PRO A 10 -1.64 -22.69 -1.62
CA PRO A 10 -2.47 -21.51 -1.40
C PRO A 10 -2.21 -20.87 -0.03
N GLY A 11 -2.36 -19.55 0.04
CA GLY A 11 -2.41 -18.81 1.29
C GLY A 11 -3.68 -19.11 2.09
N LEU A 12 -3.54 -19.15 3.41
CA LEU A 12 -4.65 -19.33 4.36
C LEU A 12 -5.29 -17.98 4.67
N ALA A 13 -6.62 -17.93 4.72
CA ALA A 13 -7.34 -16.69 4.97
C ALA A 13 -7.11 -16.06 6.36
N LEU A 14 -6.57 -16.82 7.32
CA LEU A 14 -6.32 -16.39 8.69
C LEU A 14 -4.84 -16.57 9.04
N GLY A 15 -4.06 -15.49 9.01
CA GLY A 15 -2.70 -15.48 9.54
C GLY A 15 -1.70 -16.30 8.72
N GLY A 16 -1.68 -16.11 7.40
CA GLY A 16 -0.65 -16.70 6.54
C GLY A 16 0.76 -16.18 6.85
N LEU A 17 1.76 -16.82 6.24
CA LEU A 17 3.19 -16.50 6.38
C LEU A 17 3.58 -15.09 5.91
N THR A 18 2.68 -14.39 5.21
CA THR A 18 2.97 -13.13 4.53
C THR A 18 1.78 -12.18 4.59
N ASP A 19 2.06 -10.87 4.58
CA ASP A 19 1.02 -9.85 4.39
C ASP A 19 0.58 -9.81 2.92
N TYR A 20 -0.67 -10.22 2.67
CA TYR A 20 -1.24 -10.31 1.32
C TYR A 20 -1.44 -8.94 0.69
N VAL A 21 -1.80 -7.92 1.48
CA VAL A 21 -2.06 -6.58 0.98
C VAL A 21 -0.76 -5.96 0.50
N TYR A 22 0.30 -6.13 1.28
CA TYR A 22 1.65 -5.70 0.93
C TYR A 22 2.18 -6.38 -0.34
N LEU A 23 1.99 -7.71 -0.46
CA LEU A 23 2.40 -8.43 -1.66
C LEU A 23 1.62 -8.00 -2.90
N ALA A 24 0.31 -7.75 -2.78
CA ALA A 24 -0.51 -7.29 -3.89
C ALA A 24 -0.12 -5.88 -4.37
N GLU A 25 0.27 -4.99 -3.45
CA GLU A 25 0.83 -3.69 -3.81
C GLU A 25 2.20 -3.82 -4.51
N LYS A 26 3.06 -4.72 -4.04
CA LYS A 26 4.33 -5.02 -4.73
C LYS A 26 4.15 -5.61 -6.12
N ALA A 27 3.08 -6.38 -6.32
CA ALA A 27 2.70 -6.93 -7.62
C ALA A 27 2.04 -5.88 -8.54
N GLY A 28 1.91 -4.62 -8.11
CA GLY A 28 1.29 -3.56 -8.91
C GLY A 28 -0.22 -3.71 -9.08
N LEU A 29 -0.91 -4.53 -8.27
CA LEU A 29 -2.35 -4.74 -8.41
C LEU A 29 -3.20 -3.58 -7.84
N GLY A 30 -2.59 -2.67 -7.10
CA GLY A 30 -3.25 -1.57 -6.41
C GLY A 30 -2.30 -0.90 -5.42
N ALA A 31 -2.83 -0.05 -4.56
CA ALA A 31 -2.08 0.50 -3.43
C ALA A 31 -2.86 0.42 -2.11
N ILE A 32 -2.11 0.39 -1.01
CA ILE A 32 -2.65 0.32 0.35
C ILE A 32 -3.26 1.68 0.70
N GLY A 33 -4.57 1.69 1.00
CA GLY A 33 -5.25 2.86 1.52
C GLY A 33 -5.07 3.03 3.04
N TYR A 34 -5.47 4.18 3.59
CA TYR A 34 -5.35 4.44 5.03
C TYR A 34 -6.19 3.50 5.91
N HIS A 35 -7.19 2.80 5.35
CA HIS A 35 -7.89 1.72 6.05
C HIS A 35 -7.13 0.37 6.01
N GLY A 36 -5.86 0.35 5.62
CA GLY A 36 -5.00 -0.86 5.66
C GLY A 36 -5.38 -1.98 4.69
N LEU A 37 -6.22 -1.73 3.69
CA LEU A 37 -6.60 -2.72 2.68
C LEU A 37 -6.21 -2.20 1.29
N LEU A 38 -6.08 -3.12 0.34
CA LEU A 38 -5.71 -2.81 -1.04
C LEU A 38 -6.87 -2.13 -1.75
N ILE A 39 -6.55 -1.07 -2.48
CA ILE A 39 -7.47 -0.41 -3.42
C ILE A 39 -6.95 -0.70 -4.83
N SER A 40 -7.76 -1.37 -5.65
CA SER A 40 -7.42 -1.77 -7.02
C SER A 40 -8.39 -1.17 -8.04
N PRO A 41 -7.97 -0.94 -9.29
CA PRO A 41 -8.88 -0.60 -10.39
C PRO A 41 -10.06 -1.57 -10.54
N LEU A 42 -9.84 -2.88 -10.31
CA LEU A 42 -10.82 -3.93 -10.56
C LEU A 42 -12.05 -3.89 -9.65
N GLY A 43 -11.92 -3.43 -8.41
CA GLY A 43 -13.01 -3.51 -7.42
C GLY A 43 -12.96 -2.46 -6.31
N GLY A 44 -12.16 -1.41 -6.49
CA GLY A 44 -11.97 -0.36 -5.50
C GLY A 44 -11.43 -0.95 -4.20
N ALA A 45 -12.07 -0.67 -3.07
CA ALA A 45 -11.67 -1.22 -1.77
C ALA A 45 -12.39 -2.54 -1.40
N ARG A 46 -13.35 -3.02 -2.21
CA ARG A 46 -14.20 -4.18 -1.88
C ARG A 46 -13.65 -5.48 -2.47
N LEU A 47 -12.39 -5.76 -2.14
CA LEU A 47 -11.64 -6.89 -2.69
C LEU A 47 -11.27 -7.86 -1.57
N ARG A 48 -11.28 -9.16 -1.88
CA ARG A 48 -10.61 -10.17 -1.08
C ARG A 48 -9.45 -10.69 -1.90
N ILE A 49 -8.26 -10.64 -1.33
CA ILE A 49 -7.03 -11.07 -1.98
C ILE A 49 -6.50 -12.33 -1.29
N ASN A 50 -5.89 -13.20 -2.07
CA ASN A 50 -5.18 -14.37 -1.59
C ASN A 50 -3.89 -14.53 -2.40
N THR A 51 -2.94 -15.29 -1.88
CA THR A 51 -1.65 -15.55 -2.49
C THR A 51 -1.50 -17.04 -2.79
N ILE A 52 -0.65 -17.36 -3.75
CA ILE A 52 -0.22 -18.73 -4.02
C ILE A 52 1.30 -18.72 -3.97
N TYR A 53 1.87 -19.52 -3.07
CA TYR A 53 3.31 -19.72 -2.97
C TYR A 53 3.73 -20.78 -3.99
N THR A 54 4.79 -20.48 -4.72
CA THR A 54 5.31 -21.37 -5.76
C THR A 54 6.83 -21.29 -5.85
N ASN A 55 7.46 -22.31 -6.42
CA ASN A 55 8.89 -22.35 -6.67
C ASN A 55 9.30 -21.73 -8.03
N ILE A 56 8.36 -21.12 -8.77
CA ILE A 56 8.65 -20.40 -10.01
C ILE A 56 9.50 -19.16 -9.68
N THR A 57 10.67 -19.05 -10.30
CA THR A 57 11.65 -17.99 -10.02
C THR A 57 11.63 -16.84 -11.02
N ASN A 58 11.01 -17.01 -12.19
CA ASN A 58 11.00 -16.06 -13.30
C ASN A 58 9.66 -15.33 -13.45
N LEU A 59 8.97 -15.04 -12.34
CA LEU A 59 7.75 -14.24 -12.37
C LEU A 59 8.09 -12.78 -12.73
N PRO A 60 7.30 -12.14 -13.61
CA PRO A 60 7.47 -10.71 -13.89
C PRO A 60 7.20 -9.92 -12.61
N LEU A 61 8.14 -9.05 -12.26
CA LEU A 61 7.99 -8.10 -11.17
C LEU A 61 7.85 -6.71 -11.78
N GLU A 62 6.75 -6.04 -11.45
CA GLU A 62 6.56 -4.64 -11.81
C GLU A 62 7.59 -3.78 -11.06
N SER A 63 8.39 -3.01 -11.80
CA SER A 63 9.38 -2.11 -11.21
C SER A 63 8.75 -0.86 -10.61
N GLU A 64 7.59 -0.45 -11.13
CA GLU A 64 6.86 0.74 -10.71
C GLU A 64 5.39 0.41 -10.48
N ASN A 65 4.81 1.01 -9.44
CA ASN A 65 3.39 0.87 -9.14
C ASN A 65 2.67 2.18 -9.49
N GLU A 66 1.86 2.17 -10.54
CA GLU A 66 1.11 3.34 -11.01
C GLU A 66 -0.03 3.77 -10.07
N HIS A 67 -0.38 2.95 -9.07
CA HIS A 67 -1.50 3.17 -8.15
C HIS A 67 -1.11 3.93 -6.88
N LEU A 68 0.17 4.30 -6.71
CA LEU A 68 0.65 4.94 -5.48
C LEU A 68 -0.01 6.30 -5.18
N TRP A 69 -0.59 6.98 -6.18
CA TRP A 69 -1.36 8.22 -6.00
C TRP A 69 -2.57 8.07 -5.07
N ILE A 70 -3.10 6.84 -4.89
CA ILE A 70 -4.19 6.55 -3.95
C ILE A 70 -3.83 7.02 -2.54
N ARG A 71 -2.55 6.97 -2.18
CA ARG A 71 -2.04 7.35 -0.87
C ARG A 71 -2.17 8.85 -0.64
N ASP A 72 -1.84 9.63 -1.67
CA ASP A 72 -2.01 11.08 -1.66
C ASP A 72 -3.51 11.44 -1.55
N TYR A 73 -4.37 10.73 -2.29
CA TYR A 73 -5.82 10.88 -2.14
C TYR A 73 -6.30 10.54 -0.72
N CYS A 74 -5.84 9.43 -0.13
CA CYS A 74 -6.20 9.03 1.24
C CYS A 74 -5.76 10.04 2.30
N SER A 75 -4.61 10.69 2.10
CA SER A 75 -4.10 11.73 3.00
C SER A 75 -5.05 12.94 3.12
N ILE A 76 -5.85 13.20 2.08
CA ILE A 76 -6.86 14.28 2.03
C ILE A 76 -8.22 13.76 2.50
N CYS A 77 -8.62 12.57 2.03
CA CYS A 77 -9.96 12.05 2.24
C CYS A 77 -10.27 11.73 3.71
N LYS A 78 -9.40 10.98 4.39
CA LYS A 78 -9.50 10.54 5.81
C LYS A 78 -10.88 10.06 6.31
N LYS A 79 -11.81 9.70 5.41
CA LYS A 79 -13.21 9.37 5.74
C LYS A 79 -13.36 8.06 6.52
N CYS A 80 -12.48 7.10 6.29
CA CYS A 80 -12.46 5.86 7.06
C CYS A 80 -12.06 6.12 8.53
N ILE A 81 -11.10 7.02 8.77
CA ILE A 81 -10.63 7.38 10.11
C ILE A 81 -11.77 8.00 10.92
N SER A 82 -12.45 9.01 10.35
CA SER A 82 -13.53 9.71 11.06
C SER A 82 -14.79 8.88 11.32
N LYS A 83 -14.96 7.77 10.60
CA LYS A 83 -16.12 6.88 10.74
C LYS A 83 -15.82 5.58 11.46
N CYS A 84 -14.58 5.34 11.88
CA CYS A 84 -14.20 4.15 12.63
C CYS A 84 -14.69 4.25 14.08
N PRO A 85 -15.65 3.41 14.55
CA PRO A 85 -16.16 3.51 15.92
C PRO A 85 -15.09 3.35 17.01
N PRO A 86 -14.17 2.36 16.94
CA PRO A 86 -13.10 2.22 17.94
C PRO A 86 -11.90 3.14 17.68
N GLN A 87 -11.97 4.03 16.68
CA GLN A 87 -10.85 4.90 16.27
C GLN A 87 -9.54 4.13 16.01
N ALA A 88 -9.65 2.89 15.53
CA ALA A 88 -8.50 2.01 15.34
C ALA A 88 -7.60 2.38 14.16
N ILE A 89 -8.04 3.27 13.27
CA ILE A 89 -7.27 3.66 12.09
C ILE A 89 -6.40 4.87 12.43
N PHE A 90 -5.09 4.77 12.24
CA PHE A 90 -4.18 5.86 12.53
C PHE A 90 -4.40 7.07 11.60
N ASN A 91 -4.21 8.28 12.13
CA ASN A 91 -4.26 9.51 11.33
C ASN A 91 -3.23 9.55 10.20
N GLU A 92 -2.10 8.91 10.44
CA GLU A 92 -1.02 8.66 9.49
C GLU A 92 -0.48 7.25 9.73
N PRO A 93 -0.22 6.46 8.67
CA PRO A 93 0.25 5.10 8.85
C PRO A 93 1.69 5.05 9.41
N GLN A 94 1.94 4.09 10.29
CA GLN A 94 3.19 3.93 11.04
C GLN A 94 4.15 2.97 10.33
N PRO A 95 5.47 3.24 10.29
CA PRO A 95 6.42 2.36 9.59
C PRO A 95 6.65 1.07 10.35
N LEU A 96 6.62 -0.05 9.63
CA LEU A 96 7.09 -1.34 10.11
C LEU A 96 8.57 -1.49 9.74
N GLY A 97 9.35 -2.16 10.58
CA GLY A 97 10.80 -2.33 10.40
C GLY A 97 11.21 -3.15 9.16
N ASP A 98 10.25 -3.81 8.52
CA ASP A 98 10.41 -4.59 7.28
C ASP A 98 10.14 -3.75 6.00
N GLY A 99 9.83 -2.46 6.15
CA GLY A 99 9.41 -1.58 5.06
C GLY A 99 7.92 -1.64 4.75
N GLY A 100 7.14 -2.43 5.48
CA GLY A 100 5.69 -2.33 5.52
C GLY A 100 5.23 -1.06 6.24
N MET A 101 3.93 -0.80 6.19
CA MET A 101 3.33 0.31 6.95
C MET A 101 2.05 -0.18 7.62
N GLN A 102 1.95 0.06 8.92
CA GLN A 102 0.79 -0.27 9.71
C GLN A 102 -0.21 0.90 9.67
N CYS A 103 -1.41 0.64 9.16
CA CYS A 103 -2.47 1.65 9.07
C CYS A 103 -3.48 1.57 10.22
N ILE A 104 -3.55 0.42 10.91
CA ILE A 104 -4.60 0.09 11.89
C ILE A 104 -3.97 -0.49 13.15
N ASP A 105 -4.48 -0.08 14.31
CA ASP A 105 -4.35 -0.83 15.55
C ASP A 105 -5.26 -2.07 15.50
N HIS A 106 -4.62 -3.22 15.30
CA HIS A 106 -5.31 -4.50 15.20
C HIS A 106 -6.04 -4.90 16.48
N ASN A 107 -5.59 -4.47 17.66
CA ASN A 107 -6.22 -4.83 18.93
C ASN A 107 -7.54 -4.08 19.09
N ALA A 108 -7.53 -2.77 18.89
CA ALA A 108 -8.75 -1.94 18.94
C ALA A 108 -9.77 -2.36 17.88
N CYS A 109 -9.31 -2.64 16.65
CA CYS A 109 -10.17 -3.12 15.57
C CYS A 109 -10.77 -4.50 15.87
N ARG A 110 -9.94 -5.45 16.31
CA ARG A 110 -10.36 -6.84 16.60
C ARG A 110 -11.36 -6.91 17.75
N GLY A 111 -11.16 -6.13 18.82
CA GLY A 111 -12.08 -6.09 19.95
C GLY A 111 -13.49 -5.67 19.52
N TYR A 112 -13.60 -4.58 18.76
CA TYR A 112 -14.89 -4.14 18.21
C TYR A 112 -15.46 -5.14 17.19
N PHE A 113 -14.63 -5.72 16.33
CA PHE A 113 -15.06 -6.69 15.33
C PHE A 113 -15.67 -7.94 15.98
N GLN A 114 -15.03 -8.48 17.02
CA GLN A 114 -15.51 -9.66 17.74
C GLN A 114 -16.83 -9.39 18.47
N ALA A 115 -16.94 -8.24 19.14
CA ALA A 115 -18.16 -7.87 19.87
C ALA A 115 -19.39 -7.69 18.96
N ASN A 116 -19.19 -7.39 17.68
CA ASN A 116 -20.27 -7.13 16.71
C ASN A 116 -20.41 -8.23 15.64
N PHE A 117 -19.74 -9.38 15.80
CA PHE A 117 -19.72 -10.47 14.80
C PHE A 117 -19.27 -10.02 13.39
N GLY A 118 -18.48 -8.95 13.30
CA GLY A 118 -18.02 -8.36 12.05
C GLY A 118 -18.02 -6.83 12.05
N CYS A 119 -17.18 -6.25 11.19
CA CYS A 119 -17.18 -4.83 10.89
C CYS A 119 -16.64 -4.59 9.49
N ALA A 120 -17.29 -3.70 8.74
CA ALA A 120 -16.85 -3.26 7.41
C ALA A 120 -17.17 -1.78 7.16
N ILE A 121 -17.30 -0.97 8.21
CA ILE A 121 -17.72 0.44 8.12
C ILE A 121 -16.71 1.23 7.28
N CYS A 122 -15.41 1.03 7.50
CA CYS A 122 -14.35 1.69 6.74
C CYS A 122 -14.46 1.43 5.23
N LEU A 123 -14.84 0.21 4.84
CA LEU A 123 -15.09 -0.18 3.45
C LEU A 123 -16.38 0.43 2.91
N ALA A 124 -17.45 0.42 3.71
CA ALA A 124 -18.75 0.96 3.31
C ALA A 124 -18.71 2.47 3.03
N VAL A 125 -17.92 3.22 3.79
CA VAL A 125 -17.79 4.68 3.61
C VAL A 125 -16.73 5.08 2.58
N CYS A 126 -15.86 4.15 2.18
CA CYS A 126 -14.75 4.44 1.26
C CYS A 126 -15.27 4.94 -0.10
N PRO A 127 -14.77 6.10 -0.60
CA PRO A 127 -15.18 6.61 -1.92
C PRO A 127 -14.92 5.62 -3.05
N PHE A 128 -13.83 4.86 -2.98
CA PHE A 128 -13.50 3.81 -3.97
C PHE A 128 -14.52 2.67 -3.98
N SER A 129 -15.16 2.38 -2.85
CA SER A 129 -16.24 1.38 -2.80
C SER A 129 -17.53 1.87 -3.45
N LYS A 130 -17.84 3.17 -3.34
CA LYS A 130 -19.10 3.75 -3.82
C LYS A 130 -19.04 4.24 -5.26
N ALA A 131 -18.05 5.07 -5.57
CA ALA A 131 -17.92 5.73 -6.87
C ALA A 131 -17.09 4.92 -7.88
N GLY A 132 -16.28 3.98 -7.40
CA GLY A 132 -15.33 3.23 -8.22
C GLY A 132 -14.00 3.96 -8.41
N TYR A 133 -13.01 3.22 -8.92
CA TYR A 133 -11.63 3.70 -9.02
C TYR A 133 -11.45 4.80 -10.07
N ASP A 134 -11.97 4.62 -11.29
CA ASP A 134 -11.72 5.52 -12.41
C ASP A 134 -12.29 6.92 -12.20
N LYS A 135 -13.50 7.00 -11.62
CA LYS A 135 -14.14 8.30 -11.29
C LYS A 135 -13.31 9.09 -10.28
N ILE A 136 -12.77 8.41 -9.28
CA ILE A 136 -11.90 9.03 -8.27
C ILE A 136 -10.56 9.43 -8.90
N LYS A 137 -9.95 8.56 -9.72
CA LYS A 137 -8.70 8.86 -10.46
C LYS A 137 -8.88 10.13 -11.31
N ALA A 138 -9.91 10.18 -12.15
CA ALA A 138 -10.19 11.33 -13.01
C ALA A 138 -10.41 12.62 -12.22
N THR A 139 -11.16 12.56 -11.11
CA THR A 139 -11.41 13.74 -10.26
C THR A 139 -10.12 14.21 -9.57
N PHE A 140 -9.32 13.27 -9.08
CA PHE A 140 -8.09 13.57 -8.34
C PHE A 140 -6.99 14.12 -9.26
N THR A 141 -6.85 13.57 -10.47
CA THR A 141 -5.92 14.10 -11.48
C THR A 141 -6.26 15.55 -11.83
N ARG A 142 -7.53 15.85 -12.11
CA ARG A 142 -7.99 17.23 -12.39
C ARG A 142 -7.72 18.19 -11.23
N PHE A 143 -7.94 17.73 -10.01
CA PHE A 143 -7.64 18.52 -8.81
C PHE A 143 -6.14 18.80 -8.66
N SER A 144 -5.31 17.77 -8.89
CA SER A 144 -3.85 17.87 -8.81
C SER A 144 -3.30 18.81 -9.89
N ASP A 145 -3.80 18.71 -11.11
CA ASP A 145 -3.44 19.58 -12.23
C ASP A 145 -3.85 21.04 -11.99
N ALA A 146 -5.06 21.27 -11.47
CA ALA A 146 -5.52 22.63 -11.13
C ALA A 146 -4.67 23.27 -10.02
N LYS A 147 -4.22 22.49 -9.04
CA LYS A 147 -3.31 22.95 -8.00
C LYS A 147 -1.94 23.32 -8.58
N ASN A 148 -1.40 22.48 -9.46
CA ASN A 148 -0.14 22.74 -10.17
C ASN A 148 -0.23 23.99 -11.06
N LEU A 149 -1.36 24.21 -11.73
CA LEU A 149 -1.60 25.38 -12.58
C LEU A 149 -1.71 26.68 -11.75
N LYS A 150 -2.42 26.66 -10.63
CA LYS A 150 -2.50 27.81 -9.71
C LYS A 150 -1.13 28.20 -9.14
N HIS A 151 -0.29 27.23 -8.81
CA HIS A 151 1.10 27.48 -8.38
C HIS A 151 1.96 28.11 -9.49
N LYS A 152 1.69 27.78 -10.77
CA LYS A 152 2.42 28.34 -11.91
C LYS A 152 1.95 29.76 -12.29
N ILE A 153 0.63 30.02 -12.23
CA ILE A 153 0.03 31.31 -12.62
C ILE A 153 0.23 32.39 -11.55
N LEU A 154 0.08 32.07 -10.26
CA LEU A 154 0.14 33.08 -9.19
C LEU A 154 1.56 33.61 -8.93
N GLY A 155 2.60 33.11 -9.63
CA GLY A 155 3.97 33.63 -9.53
C GLY A 155 4.55 33.59 -8.11
N ILE A 156 3.87 32.92 -7.16
CA ILE A 156 4.37 32.74 -5.82
C ILE A 156 5.55 31.78 -5.97
N ARG A 157 6.77 32.34 -6.02
CA ARG A 157 8.02 31.63 -5.64
C ARG A 157 7.97 31.22 -4.15
N GLY A 158 6.80 30.86 -3.65
CA GLY A 158 6.67 30.05 -2.46
C GLY A 158 7.30 28.74 -2.85
N ARG A 159 8.57 28.59 -2.46
CA ARG A 159 9.28 27.35 -2.15
C ARG A 159 8.34 26.22 -2.49
N THR A 160 8.53 25.60 -3.67
CA THR A 160 7.71 24.46 -4.10
C THR A 160 7.37 23.74 -2.83
N PRO A 161 6.09 23.58 -2.47
CA PRO A 161 5.84 22.58 -1.49
C PRO A 161 6.25 21.30 -2.28
N HIS A 162 7.52 20.89 -2.16
CA HIS A 162 7.77 19.91 -1.12
C HIS A 162 6.82 20.26 0.02
N VAL A 163 5.55 19.85 -0.16
CA VAL A 163 4.89 19.09 0.85
C VAL A 163 6.02 18.15 1.16
N ARG A 164 6.75 18.47 2.23
CA ARG A 164 7.37 17.47 3.03
C ARG A 164 6.13 16.70 3.40
N LEU A 165 5.75 15.78 2.49
CA LEU A 165 4.81 14.73 2.72
C LEU A 165 5.55 14.09 3.86
N HIS A 166 5.22 14.50 5.08
CA HIS A 166 5.70 13.85 6.27
C HIS A 166 5.13 12.42 6.31
N CYS A 167 4.37 12.01 5.29
CA CYS A 167 4.48 10.68 4.70
C CYS A 167 5.92 10.38 4.22
N ASN A 168 6.77 10.04 5.19
CA ASN A 168 8.03 9.35 4.98
C ASN A 168 7.84 8.04 4.17
N TRP A 169 6.58 7.58 3.97
CA TRP A 169 6.13 6.46 3.12
C TRP A 169 6.89 6.27 1.82
N SER A 170 7.02 7.32 0.99
CA SER A 170 7.62 7.18 -0.35
C SER A 170 9.16 7.30 -0.36
N ARG A 171 9.75 7.80 0.74
CA ARG A 171 11.20 7.94 0.92
C ARG A 171 11.81 6.74 1.64
N THR A 172 11.21 6.27 2.73
CA THR A 172 11.67 5.07 3.46
C THR A 172 11.60 3.81 2.60
N TRP A 173 10.63 3.72 1.70
CA TRP A 173 10.55 2.66 0.69
C TRP A 173 11.66 2.72 -0.37
N ARG A 174 12.02 3.92 -0.86
CA ARG A 174 13.08 4.09 -1.85
C ARG A 174 14.48 3.93 -1.24
N SER A 175 14.71 4.42 -0.03
CA SER A 175 16.02 4.37 0.64
C SER A 175 16.32 3.01 1.26
N GLY A 176 15.32 2.33 1.84
CA GLY A 176 15.51 1.04 2.50
C GLY A 176 15.92 -0.10 1.55
N LEU A 177 15.60 0.02 0.25
CA LEU A 177 15.93 -0.97 -0.76
C LEU A 177 17.31 -0.75 -1.39
N TYR A 178 17.70 0.50 -1.68
CA TYR A 178 19.00 0.80 -2.28
C TYR A 178 20.17 0.46 -1.34
N GLU A 179 20.05 0.77 -0.05
CA GLU A 179 21.10 0.49 0.94
C GLU A 179 21.19 -1.00 1.31
N ARG A 180 20.05 -1.72 1.37
CA ARG A 180 20.04 -3.17 1.67
C ARG A 180 20.48 -4.03 0.48
N ILE A 181 20.11 -3.68 -0.76
CA ILE A 181 20.60 -4.39 -1.95
C ILE A 181 22.12 -4.18 -2.12
N ASN A 182 22.63 -2.96 -1.86
CA ASN A 182 24.07 -2.71 -1.93
C ASN A 182 24.86 -3.37 -0.80
N ARG A 183 24.33 -3.46 0.43
CA ARG A 183 24.94 -4.29 1.50
C ARG A 183 24.93 -5.78 1.18
N ALA A 184 23.86 -6.29 0.56
CA ALA A 184 23.77 -7.69 0.14
C ALA A 184 24.64 -8.02 -1.09
N ARG A 185 25.11 -7.00 -1.83
CA ARG A 185 26.13 -7.12 -2.87
C ARG A 185 27.56 -7.01 -2.32
N SER A 186 27.81 -6.14 -1.33
CA SER A 186 29.14 -6.04 -0.70
C SER A 186 29.47 -7.23 0.23
N ALA A 187 28.46 -7.91 0.77
CA ALA A 187 28.65 -9.07 1.65
C ALA A 187 28.88 -10.41 0.94
N ARG A 188 28.88 -10.45 -0.41
CA ARG A 188 29.14 -11.66 -1.22
C ARG A 188 30.56 -11.72 -1.81
N GLY A 189 31.51 -10.98 -1.25
CA GLY A 189 32.92 -10.99 -1.63
C GLY A 189 33.82 -11.82 -0.72
N CYS A 190 33.31 -12.87 -0.06
CA CYS A 190 34.11 -13.71 0.83
C CYS A 190 33.92 -15.19 0.52
N LEU A 191 34.81 -15.74 -0.33
CA LEU A 191 35.70 -16.87 -0.03
C LEU A 191 36.21 -17.59 -1.30
N PHE A 192 37.46 -18.07 -1.19
CA PHE A 192 38.20 -19.06 -1.99
C PHE A 192 39.19 -18.58 -3.06
N ARG A 193 40.45 -18.41 -2.64
CA ARG A 193 41.55 -19.33 -3.00
C ARG A 193 42.79 -19.06 -2.15
N THR A 194 43.15 -20.02 -1.31
CA THR A 194 44.50 -20.19 -0.78
C THR A 194 45.30 -21.03 -1.77
N SER A 195 46.41 -20.47 -2.24
CA SER A 195 47.59 -21.17 -2.76
C SER A 195 48.78 -20.32 -2.36
#